data_AF-A0ABD5JBN2-F1
#
_entry.id   AF-A0ABD5JBN2-F1
#
_cell.length_a   1.000
_cell.length_b   1.000
_cell.length_c   1.000
_cell.angle_alpha   90.00
_cell.angle_beta   90.00
_cell.angle_gamma   90.00
#
_symmetry.space_group_name_H-M   'P 1'
#
loop_
_entity.id
_entity.type
_entity.pdbx_description
1 polymer ?
#
loop_
_entity_poly.entity_id
_entity_poly.type
_entity_poly.pdbx_seq_one_letter_code
_entity_poly.pdbx_strand_id
1 'polypeptide(L)' 'MGTLTESERKLIRLVVDGLTNRAITDRLYASVHTVNTHMKHIFTKLDINTRVELTRLAIERGAVANGVD' A
#
# COMPACT_ATOMS: atom_id res chain seq x y z
N MET A 1 -4.85 -3.12 -11.61
CA MET A 1 -5.41 -2.51 -10.38
C MET A 1 -6.90 -2.83 -10.14
N GLY A 2 -7.57 -3.61 -11.00
CA GLY A 2 -9.01 -3.89 -10.87
C GLY A 2 -9.44 -4.66 -9.61
N THR A 3 -8.52 -5.23 -8.84
CA THR A 3 -8.79 -6.03 -7.63
C THR A 3 -8.59 -5.28 -6.30
N LEU A 4 -7.92 -4.12 -6.33
CA LEU A 4 -7.68 -3.32 -5.12
C LEU A 4 -8.85 -2.39 -4.84
N THR A 5 -9.31 -2.35 -3.60
CA THR A 5 -10.32 -1.38 -3.15
C THR A 5 -9.73 0.02 -3.04
N GLU A 6 -10.58 1.03 -2.89
CA GLU A 6 -10.12 2.42 -2.69
C GLU A 6 -9.33 2.58 -1.39
N SER A 7 -9.78 1.94 -0.30
CA SER A 7 -9.09 1.94 0.99
C SER A 7 -7.71 1.31 0.88
N GLU A 8 -7.58 0.20 0.15
CA GLU A 8 -6.29 -0.45 -0.09
C GLU A 8 -5.36 0.45 -0.91
N ARG A 9 -5.86 1.09 -1.97
CA ARG A 9 -5.07 2.06 -2.76
C ARG A 9 -4.60 3.25 -1.92
N LYS A 10 -5.46 3.76 -1.03
CA LYS A 10 -5.09 4.84 -0.10
C LYS A 10 -4.00 4.40 0.85
N LEU A 11 -4.11 3.18 1.40
CA LEU A 11 -3.11 2.63 2.31
C LEU A 11 -1.76 2.41 1.60
N ILE A 12 -1.76 1.89 0.37
CA ILE A 12 -0.53 1.71 -0.43
C ILE A 12 0.19 3.06 -0.62
N ARG A 13 -0.52 4.13 -0.96
CA ARG A 13 0.08 5.47 -1.12
C ARG A 13 0.80 5.93 0.15
N LEU A 14 0.14 5.84 1.30
CA LEU A 14 0.74 6.22 2.58
C LEU A 14 1.95 5.33 2.94
N VAL A 15 1.93 4.06 2.54
CA VAL A 15 3.07 3.16 2.74
C VAL A 15 4.27 3.58 1.91
N VAL A 16 4.05 3.95 0.64
CA VAL A 16 5.08 4.46 -0.29
C VAL A 16 5.65 5.79 0.18
N ASP A 17 4.82 6.66 0.75
CA ASP A 17 5.23 7.92 1.38
C ASP A 17 6.06 7.73 2.67
N GLY A 18 6.33 6.49 3.08
CA GLY A 18 7.17 6.15 4.22
C GLY A 18 6.47 6.20 5.59
N LEU A 19 5.14 6.34 5.65
CA LEU A 19 4.43 6.46 6.92
C LEU A 19 4.42 5.14 7.70
N THR A 20 4.71 5.20 9.00
CA THR A 20 4.57 4.05 9.90
C THR A 20 3.10 3.64 10.07
N ASN A 21 2.84 2.41 10.52
CA ASN A 21 1.46 1.96 10.77
C ASN A 21 0.72 2.88 11.76
N ARG A 22 1.41 3.45 12.75
CA ARG A 22 0.82 4.41 13.69
C ARG A 22 0.40 5.72 12.98
N ALA A 23 1.26 6.27 12.13
CA ALA A 23 0.91 7.46 11.36
C ALA A 23 -0.25 7.17 10.37
N ILE A 24 -0.31 5.95 9.82
CA ILE A 24 -1.40 5.50 8.95
C ILE A 24 -2.71 5.37 9.74
N THR A 25 -2.69 4.80 10.95
CA THR A 25 -3.90 4.70 11.79
C THR A 25 -4.46 6.06 12.13
N ASP A 26 -3.59 7.02 12.47
CA ASP A 26 -3.99 8.39 12.81
C ASP A 26 -4.63 9.09 11.60
N ARG A 27 -4.10 8.86 10.40
CA ARG A 27 -4.59 9.51 9.16
C ARG A 27 -5.84 8.86 8.57
N LEU A 28 -6.02 7.55 8.80
CA LEU A 28 -7.17 6.80 8.30
C LEU A 28 -8.29 6.66 9.33
N TYR A 29 -8.10 7.18 10.56
CA TYR A 29 -9.02 6.98 11.69
C TYR A 29 -9.38 5.50 11.88
N ALA A 30 -8.38 4.63 11.74
CA ALA A 30 -8.54 3.19 11.74
C ALA A 30 -7.69 2.55 12.85
N SER A 31 -8.08 1.37 13.32
CA SER A 31 -7.28 0.63 14.29
C SER A 31 -6.02 0.03 13.63
N VAL A 32 -4.98 -0.23 14.43
CA VAL A 32 -3.77 -0.96 13.97
C VAL A 32 -4.16 -2.33 13.41
N HIS A 33 -5.14 -2.99 14.03
CA HIS A 33 -5.65 -4.27 13.55
C HIS A 33 -6.26 -4.15 12.14
N THR A 34 -7.09 -3.13 11.91
CA THR A 34 -7.69 -2.85 10.59
C THR A 34 -6.63 -2.59 9.53
N VAL A 35 -5.62 -1.78 9.84
CA VAL A 35 -4.48 -1.51 8.94
C VAL A 35 -3.72 -2.80 8.60
N ASN A 36 -3.47 -3.65 9.60
CA ASN A 36 -2.80 -4.94 9.38
C ASN A 36 -3.62 -5.89 8.51
N THR A 37 -4.94 -5.95 8.69
CA THR A 37 -5.83 -6.76 7.85
C THR A 37 -5.81 -6.29 6.40
N HIS A 38 -5.89 -4.98 6.16
CA HIS A 38 -5.74 -4.44 4.81
C HIS A 38 -4.38 -4.75 4.19
N MET A 39 -3.29 -4.63 4.95
CA MET A 39 -1.94 -4.99 4.48
C MET A 39 -1.87 -6.46 4.05
N LYS A 40 -2.44 -7.39 4.83
CA LYS A 40 -2.51 -8.80 4.44
C LYS A 40 -3.29 -9.00 3.14
N HIS A 41 -4.45 -8.37 3.00
CA HIS A 41 -5.23 -8.48 1.76
C HIS A 41 -4.49 -7.90 0.56
N ILE A 42 -3.81 -6.77 0.73
CA ILE A 42 -2.97 -6.18 -0.32
C ILE A 42 -1.87 -7.14 -0.73
N PHE A 43 -1.16 -7.72 0.24
CA PHE A 43 -0.09 -8.69 -0.01
C PHE A 43 -0.59 -9.90 -0.79
N THR A 44 -1.70 -10.51 -0.37
CA THR A 44 -2.33 -11.62 -1.09
C THR A 44 -2.77 -11.22 -2.51
N LYS A 45 -3.36 -10.04 -2.69
CA LYS A 45 -3.81 -9.57 -4.01
C LYS A 45 -2.68 -9.23 -4.97
N LEU A 46 -1.51 -8.89 -4.43
CA LEU A 46 -0.33 -8.49 -5.21
C LEU A 46 0.72 -9.60 -5.31
N ASP A 47 0.49 -10.73 -4.67
CA ASP A 47 1.42 -11.88 -4.59
C ASP A 47 2.80 -11.48 -4.04
N ILE A 48 2.80 -10.78 -2.92
CA ILE A 48 4.00 -10.33 -2.20
C ILE A 48 3.87 -10.62 -0.70
N ASN A 49 4.96 -10.52 0.05
CA ASN A 49 4.97 -10.91 1.46
C ASN A 49 5.35 -9.79 2.43
N THR A 50 5.98 -8.72 1.92
CA THR A 50 6.55 -7.68 2.76
C THR A 50 6.15 -6.28 2.33
N ARG A 51 6.24 -5.37 3.30
CA ARG A 51 6.08 -3.94 3.06
C ARG A 51 7.15 -3.40 2.09
N VAL A 52 8.37 -3.94 2.16
CA VAL A 52 9.48 -3.53 1.28
C VAL A 52 9.16 -3.91 -0.17
N GLU A 53 8.67 -5.14 -0.40
CA GLU A 53 8.18 -5.56 -1.71
C GLU A 53 7.02 -4.69 -2.19
N LEU A 54 6.09 -4.31 -1.31
CA LEU A 54 4.99 -3.41 -1.66
C LEU A 54 5.50 -2.04 -2.12
N THR A 55 6.42 -1.43 -1.37
CA THR A 55 7.03 -0.15 -1.74
C THR A 55 7.78 -0.26 -3.06
N ARG A 56 8.60 -1.29 -3.23
CA ARG A 56 9.34 -1.54 -4.48
C ARG A 56 8.40 -1.70 -5.67
N LEU A 57 7.40 -2.57 -5.55
CA LEU A 57 6.42 -2.83 -6.61
C LEU A 57 5.63 -1.57 -6.99
N ALA A 58 5.25 -0.75 -6.00
CA ALA A 58 4.55 0.49 -6.24
C ALA A 58 5.42 1.54 -6.94
N ILE A 59 6.72 1.62 -6.59
CA ILE A 59 7.69 2.48 -7.29
C ILE A 59 7.92 1.98 -8.71
N GLU A 60 8.16 0.67 -8.92
CA GLU A 60 8.36 0.08 -10.25
C GLU A 60 7.14 0.32 -11.15
N ARG A 61 5.93 0.09 -10.64
CA ARG A 61 4.70 0.36 -11.39
C ARG A 61 4.41 1.84 -11.58
N GLY A 62 4.83 2.69 -10.64
CA GLY A 62 4.74 4.15 -10.75
C GLY A 62 5.73 4.72 -11.77
N ALA A 63 6.94 4.17 -11.85
CA ALA A 63 7.94 4.50 -12.86
C ALA A 63 7.53 4.02 -14.26
N VAL A 64 6.90 2.84 -14.35
CA VAL A 64 6.32 2.33 -15.61
C VAL A 64 5.06 3.12 -16.02
N ALA A 65 4.25 3.59 -15.06
CA ALA A 65 3.08 4.44 -15.34
C ALA A 65 3.44 5.90 -15.64
N ASN A 66 4.59 6.38 -15.17
CA ASN A 66 5.17 7.69 -15.50
C ASN A 66 6.37 7.53 -16.44
N GLY A 67 6.25 6.65 -17.44
CA GLY A 67 7.20 6.63 -18.56
C GLY A 67 7.15 7.97 -19.29
N VAL A 68 7.98 8.91 -18.87
CA VAL A 68 8.54 9.95 -19.71
C VAL A 68 9.90 9.45 -20.17
N ASP A 69 10.05 9.45 -21.49
CA ASP A 69 11.29 9.77 -22.20
C ASP A 69 12.17 10.78 -21.44
#